data_AF-A0A3B4A242-F1
#
_entry.id   AF-A0A3B4A242-F1
#
_cell.length_a   1.000
_cell.length_b   1.000
_cell.length_c   1.000
_cell.angle_alpha   90.00
_cell.angle_beta   90.00
_cell.angle_gamma   90.00
#
_symmetry.space_group_name_H-M   'P 1'
#
loop_
_entity.id
_entity.type
_entity.pdbx_description
1 polymer ?
#
loop_
_entity_poly.entity_id
_entity_poly.type
_entity_poly.pdbx_seq_one_letter_code
_entity_poly.pdbx_strand_id
1 'polypeptide(L)' 'NMAEVIELQKLKLAELRQECEARGLETKGNKGELIARLQAYLEEHAH' A
#
# COMPACT_ATOMS: atom_id res chain seq x y z
N ASN A 1 3.49 -7.54 -8.32
CA ASN A 1 3.47 -9.02 -8.24
C ASN A 1 2.32 -9.46 -7.31
N MET A 2 1.62 -10.58 -7.54
CA MET A 2 0.44 -10.97 -6.73
C MET A 2 0.78 -11.22 -5.25
N ALA A 3 2.02 -11.62 -4.95
CA ALA A 3 2.50 -11.89 -3.60
C ALA A 3 2.54 -10.63 -2.71
N GLU A 4 3.05 -9.51 -3.22
CA GLU A 4 3.18 -8.25 -2.47
C GLU A 4 1.81 -7.69 -2.08
N VAL A 5 0.82 -7.85 -2.96
CA VAL A 5 -0.56 -7.41 -2.71
C VAL A 5 -1.20 -8.17 -1.53
N ILE A 6 -0.89 -9.45 -1.39
CA ILE A 6 -1.38 -10.28 -0.28
C ILE A 6 -0.72 -9.86 1.05
N GLU A 7 0.53 -9.42 1.02
CA GLU A 7 1.22 -8.94 2.23
C GLU A 7 0.60 -7.64 2.77
N LEU A 8 0.15 -6.73 1.91
CA LEU A 8 -0.53 -5.50 2.33
C LEU A 8 -1.77 -5.75 3.21
N GLN A 9 -2.50 -6.84 2.98
CA GLN A 9 -3.68 -7.20 3.77
C GLN A 9 -3.32 -7.52 5.24
N LYS A 10 -2.10 -8.03 5.47
CA LYS A 10 -1.61 -8.45 6.79
C LYS A 10 -1.09 -7.29 7.62
N LEU A 11 -0.68 -6.20 6.98
CA LEU A 11 -0.13 -5.02 7.65
C LEU A 11 -1.18 -4.31 8.52
N LYS A 12 -0.72 -3.73 9.64
CA LYS A 12 -1.51 -2.82 10.47
C LYS A 12 -1.61 -1.46 9.79
N LEU A 13 -2.56 -0.64 10.24
CA LEU A 13 -2.79 0.69 9.69
C LEU A 13 -1.53 1.57 9.73
N ALA A 14 -0.74 1.50 10.81
CA ALA A 14 0.50 2.27 10.94
C ALA A 14 1.55 1.84 9.91
N GLU A 15 1.72 0.54 9.69
CA GLU A 15 2.66 -0.02 8.71
C GLU A 15 2.25 0.36 7.28
N LEU A 16 0.95 0.33 6.97
CA LEU A 16 0.45 0.79 5.67
C LEU A 16 0.71 2.28 5.41
N ARG A 17 0.63 3.13 6.44
CA ARG A 17 0.98 4.55 6.30
C ARG A 17 2.48 4.73 6.04
N GLN A 18 3.32 3.95 6.71
CA GLN A 18 4.76 3.96 6.47
C GLN A 18 5.10 3.51 5.05
N GLU A 19 4.45 2.45 4.56
CA GLU A 19 4.63 1.98 3.19
C GLU A 19 4.18 3.01 2.16
N CYS A 20 3.08 3.73 2.42
CA CYS A 20 2.66 4.87 1.59
C CYS A 20 3.71 5.99 1.61
N GLU A 21 4.16 6.41 2.79
CA GLU A 21 5.14 7.49 2.96
C GLU A 21 6.46 7.17 2.27
N ALA A 22 6.96 5.94 2.43
CA ALA A 22 8.19 5.46 1.79
C ALA A 22 8.13 5.50 0.25
N ARG A 23 6.92 5.44 -0.31
CA ARG A 23 6.64 5.52 -1.75
C ARG A 23 6.16 6.91 -2.20
N GLY A 24 6.16 7.90 -1.30
CA GLY A 24 5.70 9.26 -1.60
C GLY A 24 4.18 9.37 -1.82
N LEU A 25 3.40 8.41 -1.34
CA LEU A 25 1.94 8.35 -1.48
C LEU A 25 1.25 9.05 -0.30
N GLU A 26 0.02 9.51 -0.52
CA GLU A 26 -0.80 10.07 0.56
C GLU A 26 -1.04 9.04 1.68
N THR A 27 -0.84 9.46 2.93
CA THR A 27 -0.95 8.58 4.11
C THR A 27 -2.29 8.72 4.84
N LYS A 28 -3.21 9.56 4.35
CA LYS A 28 -4.56 9.73 4.91
C LYS A 28 -5.52 8.63 4.42
N GLY A 29 -6.58 8.43 5.18
CA GLY A 29 -7.61 7.42 4.93
C GLY A 29 -7.61 6.28 5.95
N ASN A 30 -8.56 5.37 5.75
CA ASN A 30 -8.70 4.12 6.49
C ASN A 30 -7.81 3.00 5.90
N LYS A 31 -7.80 1.83 6.53
CA LYS A 31 -6.93 0.71 6.12
C LYS A 31 -7.15 0.30 4.66
N GLY A 32 -8.40 0.21 4.21
CA GLY A 32 -8.74 -0.21 2.84
C GLY A 32 -8.29 0.81 1.79
N GLU A 33 -8.44 2.11 2.08
CA GLU A 33 -7.98 3.18 1.19
C GLU A 33 -6.45 3.14 1.00
N LEU A 34 -5.68 2.93 2.07
CA LEU A 34 -4.23 2.83 1.98
C LEU A 34 -3.78 1.59 1.19
N ILE A 35 -4.43 0.45 1.41
CA ILE A 35 -4.16 -0.78 0.66
C ILE A 35 -4.42 -0.57 -0.83
N ALA A 36 -5.57 -0.01 -1.20
CA ALA A 36 -5.92 0.22 -2.59
C ALA A 36 -4.91 1.13 -3.29
N ARG A 37 -4.44 2.18 -2.59
CA ARG A 37 -3.40 3.09 -3.09
C ARG A 37 -2.06 2.37 -3.32
N LEU A 38 -1.65 1.54 -2.38
CA LEU A 38 -0.43 0.74 -2.49
C LEU A 38 -0.52 -0.30 -3.60
N GLN A 39 -1.68 -0.96 -3.77
CA GLN A 39 -1.93 -1.88 -4.86
C GLN A 39 -1.78 -1.20 -6.22
N ALA A 40 -2.47 -0.07 -6.42
CA ALA A 40 -2.37 0.70 -7.67
C ALA A 40 -0.93 1.11 -7.98
N TYR A 41 -0.21 1.62 -6.98
CA TYR A 41 1.21 1.99 -7.14
C TYR A 41 2.07 0.79 -7.58
N LEU A 42 1.90 -0.37 -6.92
CA LEU A 42 2.66 -1.58 -7.25
C LEU A 42 2.30 -2.12 -8.64
N GLU A 43 1.05 -2.01 -9.07
CA GLU A 43 0.62 -2.41 -10.41
C GLU A 43 1.24 -1.51 -11.50
N GLU A 44 1.30 -0.19 -11.29
CA GLU A 44 1.92 0.75 -12.24
C GLU A 44 3.44 0.63 -12.33
N HIS A 45 4.12 0.20 -11.25
CA HIS A 45 5.58 0.15 -11.17
C HIS A 45 6.18 -1.26 -11.28
N ALA A 46 5.38 -2.29 -11.61
CA ALA A 46 5.81 -3.68 -11.73
C ALA A 46 6.57 -4.01 -13.04
N HIS A 47 7.29 -3.05 -13.62
CA HIS A 47 8.05 -3.21 -14.87
C HIS A 47 9.41 -3.90 -14.69
#